data_AF-A0A7S3ZMJ5-F1
#
_entry.id   AF-A0A7S3ZMJ5-F1
#
_cell.length_a   1.000
_cell.length_b   1.000
_cell.length_c   1.000
_cell.angle_alpha   90.00
_cell.angle_beta   90.00
_cell.angle_gamma   90.00
#
_symmetry.space_group_name_H-M   'P 1'
#
loop_
_entity.id
_entity.type
_entity.pdbx_description
1 polymer ?
#
loop_
_entity_poly.entity_id
_entity_poly.type
_entity_poly.pdbx_seq_one_letter_code
_entity_poly.pdbx_strand_id
1 'polypeptide(L)'
;INPVRLVEKQQRAYFKQTGTSKPVMEILRESAAKNFAPLFRGTIPLMGHSLASAMLGLVGQPRLQKYVQKQVGATGALSGTATNLVASAVVSPIYVFVTNPLSRLEVIMQTNSLKGNSISTVAALKELSTDMAKFGLAGIFRGQGIGIAKAIVSLTLFHEGRIFITNQFKQHNLKKLEP
;
A
#
# COMPACT_ATOMS: atom_id res chain seq x y z
N ILE A 1 -0.99 -1.21 13.28
CA ILE A 1 -0.62 -1.68 11.91
C ILE A 1 0.65 -2.53 11.93
N ASN A 2 1.77 -2.05 12.47
CA ASN A 2 3.05 -2.75 12.31
C ASN A 2 3.16 -4.13 12.99
N PRO A 3 2.76 -4.30 14.28
CA PRO A 3 2.89 -5.60 14.96
C PRO A 3 2.04 -6.71 14.33
N VAL A 4 0.81 -6.39 13.90
CA VAL A 4 -0.10 -7.35 13.25
C VAL A 4 0.47 -7.80 11.90
N ARG A 5 0.96 -6.86 11.08
CA ARG A 5 1.63 -7.18 9.81
C ARG A 5 2.86 -8.07 9.99
N LEU A 6 3.62 -7.82 11.05
CA LEU A 6 4.79 -8.64 11.35
C LEU A 6 4.38 -10.06 11.73
N VAL A 7 3.35 -10.23 12.57
CA VAL A 7 2.81 -11.55 12.92
C VAL A 7 2.37 -12.31 11.67
N GLU A 8 1.60 -11.67 10.78
CA GLU A 8 1.15 -12.28 9.52
C GLU A 8 2.34 -12.70 8.62
N LYS A 9 3.37 -11.86 8.52
CA LYS A 9 4.57 -12.17 7.72
C LYS A 9 5.37 -13.32 8.32
N GLN A 10 5.49 -13.40 9.64
CA GLN A 10 6.16 -14.51 10.32
C GLN A 10 5.37 -15.82 10.16
N GLN A 11 4.04 -15.77 10.25
CA GLN A 11 3.17 -16.90 9.95
C GLN A 11 3.34 -17.40 8.52
N ARG A 12 3.33 -16.49 7.54
CA ARG A 12 3.51 -16.83 6.13
C ARG A 12 4.91 -17.37 5.83
N ALA A 13 5.95 -16.80 6.43
CA ALA A 13 7.33 -17.27 6.25
C ALA A 13 7.50 -18.68 6.83
N TYR A 14 6.98 -18.92 8.02
CA TYR A 14 7.00 -20.24 8.66
C TYR A 14 6.21 -21.26 7.86
N PHE A 15 4.98 -20.92 7.43
CA PHE A 15 4.14 -21.79 6.60
C PHE A 15 4.82 -22.22 5.30
N LYS A 16 5.56 -21.31 4.63
CA LYS A 16 6.31 -21.67 3.42
C LYS A 16 7.43 -22.68 3.66
N GLN A 17 7.95 -22.77 4.87
CA GLN A 17 9.06 -23.69 5.22
C GLN A 17 8.53 -25.01 5.79
N THR A 18 7.49 -24.94 6.61
CA THR A 18 7.05 -26.07 7.45
C THR A 18 5.67 -26.60 7.08
N GLY A 19 4.93 -25.93 6.19
CA GLY A 19 3.55 -26.26 5.84
C GLY A 19 2.52 -25.96 6.94
N THR A 20 2.94 -25.38 8.07
CA THR A 20 2.06 -25.06 9.20
C THR A 20 2.13 -23.58 9.56
N SER A 21 1.05 -22.99 10.05
CA SER A 21 1.05 -21.58 10.47
C SER A 21 1.68 -21.45 11.85
N LYS A 22 2.59 -20.48 12.02
CA LYS A 22 3.21 -20.23 13.32
C LYS A 22 2.17 -19.71 14.34
N PRO A 23 2.03 -20.31 15.52
CA PRO A 23 1.11 -19.79 16.54
C PRO A 23 1.47 -18.35 16.94
N VAL A 24 0.45 -17.49 17.03
CA VAL A 24 0.62 -16.09 17.44
C VAL A 24 1.30 -16.01 18.81
N MET A 25 0.92 -16.90 19.72
CA MET A 25 1.47 -16.92 21.08
C MET A 25 2.97 -17.25 21.10
N GLU A 26 3.43 -18.07 20.16
CA GLU A 26 4.86 -18.37 20.01
C GLU A 26 5.63 -17.14 19.52
N ILE A 27 5.07 -16.39 18.56
CA ILE A 27 5.66 -15.15 18.05
C ILE A 27 5.74 -14.08 19.15
N LEU A 28 4.70 -13.95 19.97
CA LEU A 28 4.67 -13.02 21.09
C LEU A 28 5.70 -13.41 22.16
N ARG A 29 5.83 -14.71 22.47
CA ARG A 29 6.84 -15.21 23.41
C ARG A 29 8.27 -14.98 22.92
N GLU A 30 8.55 -15.21 21.64
CA GLU A 30 9.85 -14.91 21.03
C GLU A 30 10.15 -13.41 21.01
N SER A 31 9.12 -12.59 20.82
CA SER A 31 9.25 -11.13 20.87
C SER A 31 9.46 -10.63 22.29
N ALA A 32 8.79 -11.24 23.29
CA ALA A 32 8.93 -10.91 24.71
C ALA A 32 10.37 -11.12 25.20
N ALA A 33 11.06 -12.15 24.72
CA ALA A 33 12.48 -12.39 25.01
C ALA A 33 13.42 -11.25 24.55
N LYS A 34 12.93 -10.35 23.70
CA LYS A 34 13.64 -9.15 23.22
C LYS A 34 12.85 -7.87 23.50
N ASN A 35 12.12 -7.82 24.61
CA ASN A 35 11.33 -6.66 25.05
C ASN A 35 10.34 -6.15 23.98
N PHE A 36 9.77 -7.04 23.18
CA PHE A 36 8.85 -6.75 22.08
C PHE A 36 9.38 -5.85 20.96
N ALA A 37 10.64 -5.39 21.03
CA ALA A 37 11.28 -4.59 19.99
C ALA A 37 11.19 -5.24 18.58
N PRO A 38 11.27 -6.59 18.42
CA PRO A 38 11.09 -7.21 17.12
C PRO A 38 9.74 -6.93 16.45
N LEU A 39 8.66 -6.71 17.21
CA LEU A 39 7.32 -6.41 16.66
C LEU A 39 7.27 -5.09 15.90
N PHE A 40 8.20 -4.18 16.18
CA PHE A 40 8.27 -2.85 15.58
C PHE A 40 9.31 -2.76 14.45
N ARG A 41 9.90 -3.89 14.03
CA ARG A 41 10.79 -3.92 12.86
C ARG A 41 10.03 -3.43 11.61
N GLY A 42 10.68 -2.62 10.80
CA GLY A 42 10.07 -2.01 9.62
C GLY A 42 9.12 -0.84 9.89
N THR A 43 9.01 -0.33 11.12
CA THR A 43 8.16 0.87 11.40
C THR A 43 8.61 2.08 10.58
N ILE A 44 9.92 2.32 10.45
CA ILE A 44 10.47 3.45 9.69
C ILE A 44 10.04 3.41 8.21
N PRO A 45 10.32 2.33 7.45
CA PRO A 45 9.85 2.26 6.07
C PRO A 45 8.32 2.23 5.95
N LEU A 46 7.60 1.65 6.92
CA LEU A 46 6.13 1.68 6.95
C LEU A 46 5.59 3.11 7.09
N MET A 47 6.15 3.91 8.00
CA MET A 47 5.78 5.33 8.15
C MET A 47 6.09 6.10 6.87
N GLY A 48 7.24 5.86 6.25
CA GLY A 48 7.59 6.44 4.95
C GLY A 48 6.59 6.05 3.86
N HIS A 49 6.19 4.78 3.80
CA HIS A 49 5.18 4.30 2.86
C HIS A 49 3.85 5.03 3.08
N SER A 50 3.37 5.09 4.33
CA SER A 50 2.13 5.80 4.68
C SER A 50 2.20 7.28 4.34
N LEU A 51 3.33 7.94 4.59
CA LEU A 51 3.54 9.35 4.26
C LEU A 51 3.49 9.58 2.75
N ALA A 52 4.27 8.82 1.97
CA ALA A 52 4.26 8.90 0.52
C ALA A 52 2.87 8.62 -0.06
N SER A 53 2.17 7.65 0.53
CA SER A 53 0.79 7.30 0.14
C SER A 53 -0.18 8.42 0.43
N ALA A 54 -0.09 9.05 1.60
CA ALA A 54 -0.93 10.17 1.97
C ALA A 54 -0.66 11.39 1.06
N MET A 55 0.60 11.71 0.78
CA MET A 55 0.95 12.82 -0.09
C MET A 55 0.44 12.61 -1.53
N LEU A 56 0.68 11.43 -2.10
CA LEU A 56 0.25 11.14 -3.48
C LEU A 56 -1.27 10.92 -3.58
N GLY A 57 -1.89 10.29 -2.59
CA GLY A 57 -3.33 10.03 -2.58
C GLY A 57 -4.18 11.24 -2.23
N LEU A 58 -3.79 12.04 -1.23
CA LEU A 58 -4.60 13.18 -0.77
C LEU A 58 -4.33 14.46 -1.58
N VAL A 59 -3.08 14.68 -2.01
CA VAL A 59 -2.70 15.92 -2.72
C VAL A 59 -2.47 15.66 -4.20
N GLY A 60 -1.76 14.58 -4.54
CA GLY A 60 -1.42 14.26 -5.93
C GLY A 60 -2.64 13.87 -6.77
N GLN A 61 -3.45 12.91 -6.28
CA GLN A 61 -4.56 12.36 -7.05
C GLN A 61 -5.64 13.40 -7.40
N PRO A 62 -6.11 14.28 -6.48
CA PRO A 62 -7.12 15.28 -6.82
C PRO A 62 -6.59 16.36 -7.76
N ARG A 63 -5.32 16.76 -7.63
CA ARG A 63 -4.69 17.72 -8.54
C ARG A 63 -4.54 17.14 -9.94
N LEU A 64 -4.10 15.89 -10.04
CA LEU A 64 -3.96 15.20 -11.32
C LEU A 64 -5.33 14.94 -11.95
N GLN A 65 -6.34 14.54 -11.17
CA GLN A 65 -7.72 14.41 -11.63
C GLN A 65 -8.26 15.72 -12.20
N LYS A 66 -8.07 16.86 -11.52
CA LYS A 66 -8.47 18.17 -12.03
C LYS A 66 -7.73 18.56 -13.30
N TYR A 67 -6.43 18.26 -13.38
CA TYR A 67 -5.63 18.51 -14.57
C TYR A 67 -6.12 17.68 -15.77
N VAL A 68 -6.34 16.38 -15.57
CA VAL A 68 -6.86 15.46 -16.60
C VAL A 68 -8.29 15.85 -16.97
N GLN A 69 -9.16 16.20 -16.02
CA GLN A 69 -10.51 16.72 -16.29
C GLN A 69 -10.49 17.99 -17.13
N LYS A 70 -9.55 18.91 -16.88
CA LYS A 70 -9.40 20.12 -17.68
C LYS A 70 -8.99 19.81 -19.13
N GLN A 71 -8.12 18.82 -19.32
CA GLN A 71 -7.63 18.43 -20.66
C GLN A 71 -8.62 17.55 -21.44
N VAL A 72 -9.30 16.63 -20.77
CA VAL A 72 -10.28 15.71 -21.37
C VAL A 72 -11.65 16.37 -21.54
N GLY A 73 -12.03 17.28 -20.64
CA GLY A 73 -13.26 18.07 -20.74
C GLY A 73 -13.27 19.08 -21.89
N ALA A 74 -12.12 19.35 -22.51
CA ALA A 74 -12.01 20.19 -23.70
C ALA A 74 -12.43 19.47 -25.00
N THR A 75 -12.60 18.14 -25.00
CA THR A 75 -12.78 17.33 -26.22
C THR A 75 -13.99 16.38 -26.22
N GLY A 76 -14.94 16.53 -25.29
CA GLY A 76 -16.31 16.02 -25.43
C GLY A 76 -16.68 14.76 -24.62
N ALA A 77 -17.98 14.69 -24.29
CA ALA A 77 -18.85 13.55 -23.93
C ALA A 77 -18.35 12.35 -23.08
N LEU A 78 -17.12 12.31 -22.56
CA LEU A 78 -16.66 11.25 -21.67
C LEU A 78 -17.01 11.62 -20.21
N SER A 79 -17.87 10.78 -19.60
CA SER A 79 -18.40 10.97 -18.25
C SER A 79 -17.31 11.04 -17.17
N GLY A 80 -17.61 11.62 -16.01
CA GLY A 80 -16.66 11.75 -14.89
C GLY A 80 -16.01 10.43 -14.46
N THR A 81 -16.66 9.29 -14.69
CA THR A 81 -16.09 7.95 -14.48
C THR A 81 -14.89 7.66 -15.37
N ALA A 82 -14.97 7.99 -16.67
CA ALA A 82 -13.86 7.74 -17.61
C ALA A 82 -12.63 8.60 -17.25
N THR A 83 -12.86 9.86 -16.85
CA THR A 83 -11.77 10.73 -16.40
C THR A 83 -11.13 10.25 -15.10
N ASN A 84 -11.92 9.70 -14.18
CA ASN A 84 -11.44 9.11 -12.93
C ASN A 84 -10.61 7.84 -13.18
N LEU A 85 -10.99 7.03 -14.17
CA LEU A 85 -10.25 5.84 -14.57
C LEU A 85 -8.90 6.22 -15.19
N VAL A 86 -8.85 7.19 -16.10
CA VAL A 86 -7.61 7.70 -16.69
C VAL A 86 -6.69 8.29 -15.62
N ALA A 87 -7.23 9.12 -14.74
CA ALA A 87 -6.44 9.69 -13.64
C ALA A 87 -5.89 8.60 -12.71
N SER A 88 -6.68 7.57 -12.40
CA SER A 88 -6.22 6.44 -11.58
C SER A 88 -5.16 5.60 -12.29
N ALA A 89 -5.28 5.43 -13.61
CA ALA A 89 -4.30 4.72 -14.43
C ALA A 89 -2.94 5.45 -14.51
N VAL A 90 -2.92 6.80 -14.44
CA VAL A 90 -1.66 7.57 -14.40
C VAL A 90 -1.08 7.69 -12.99
N VAL A 91 -1.92 7.89 -11.98
CA VAL A 91 -1.46 8.05 -10.58
C VAL A 91 -0.95 6.73 -10.01
N SER A 92 -1.56 5.59 -10.34
CA SER A 92 -1.21 4.30 -9.75
C SER A 92 0.24 3.88 -10.04
N PRO A 93 0.78 3.98 -11.27
CA PRO A 93 2.19 3.72 -11.54
C PRO A 93 3.14 4.62 -10.75
N ILE A 94 2.84 5.92 -10.63
CA ILE A 94 3.67 6.88 -9.87
C ILE A 94 3.67 6.51 -8.38
N TYR A 95 2.50 6.20 -7.83
CA TYR A 95 2.35 5.72 -6.47
C TYR A 95 3.17 4.46 -6.23
N VAL A 96 3.04 3.47 -7.12
CA VAL A 96 3.73 2.18 -7.03
C VAL A 96 5.25 2.40 -7.13
N PHE A 97 5.70 3.32 -7.97
CA PHE A 97 7.11 3.66 -8.10
C PHE A 97 7.72 4.20 -6.79
N VAL A 98 7.03 5.13 -6.13
CA VAL A 98 7.53 5.74 -4.88
C VAL A 98 7.42 4.80 -3.69
N THR A 99 6.33 4.03 -3.60
CA THR A 99 6.01 3.24 -2.41
C THR A 99 6.62 1.83 -2.42
N ASN A 100 7.01 1.31 -3.58
CA ASN A 100 7.57 -0.05 -3.68
C ASN A 100 8.93 -0.25 -3.01
N PRO A 101 9.92 0.65 -3.20
CA PRO A 101 11.19 0.51 -2.50
C PRO A 101 10.99 0.47 -0.98
N LEU A 102 10.09 1.30 -0.46
CA LEU A 102 9.72 1.35 0.96
C LEU A 102 9.04 0.05 1.42
N SER A 103 8.13 -0.48 0.62
CA SER A 103 7.47 -1.77 0.87
C SER A 103 8.48 -2.93 0.90
N ARG A 104 9.48 -2.89 0.01
CA ARG A 104 10.52 -3.92 -0.05
C ARG A 104 11.44 -3.84 1.16
N LEU A 105 11.83 -2.63 1.59
CA LEU A 105 12.57 -2.42 2.83
C LEU A 105 11.81 -2.93 4.06
N GLU A 106 10.51 -2.63 4.15
CA GLU A 106 9.65 -3.17 5.21
C GLU A 106 9.68 -4.70 5.22
N VAL A 107 9.56 -5.35 4.06
CA VAL A 107 9.60 -6.82 3.95
C VAL A 107 10.96 -7.38 4.40
N ILE A 108 12.07 -6.86 3.88
CA ILE A 108 13.43 -7.31 4.25
C ILE A 108 13.61 -7.22 5.77
N MET A 109 13.21 -6.11 6.39
CA MET A 109 13.34 -5.94 7.84
C MET A 109 12.43 -6.86 8.66
N GLN A 110 11.32 -7.33 8.11
CA GLN A 110 10.29 -8.10 8.83
C GLN A 110 10.32 -9.61 8.58
N THR A 111 10.92 -10.08 7.49
CA THR A 111 11.01 -11.53 7.17
C THR A 111 12.19 -12.23 7.82
N ASN A 112 13.11 -11.48 8.43
CA ASN A 112 14.21 -12.06 9.21
C ASN A 112 13.70 -12.76 10.47
N SER A 113 14.41 -13.81 10.87
CA SER A 113 14.10 -14.56 12.09
C SER A 113 14.05 -13.62 13.31
N LEU A 114 13.05 -13.84 14.17
CA LEU A 114 12.92 -13.11 15.44
C LEU A 114 14.08 -13.44 16.40
N LYS A 115 14.55 -14.71 16.37
CA LYS A 115 15.68 -15.18 17.17
C LYS A 115 17.02 -14.63 16.66
N GLY A 116 17.16 -14.44 15.35
CA GLY A 116 18.37 -13.89 14.71
C GLY A 116 18.62 -12.40 14.96
N ASN A 117 19.72 -11.91 14.37
CA ASN A 117 20.09 -10.49 14.40
C ASN A 117 19.06 -9.65 13.65
N SER A 118 18.67 -8.52 14.23
CA SER A 118 17.82 -7.54 13.55
C SER A 118 18.61 -6.84 12.45
N ILE A 119 18.07 -6.82 11.24
CA ILE A 119 18.62 -5.99 10.17
C ILE A 119 18.21 -4.53 10.42
N SER A 120 19.21 -3.65 10.54
CA SER A 120 19.00 -2.21 10.66
C SER A 120 18.51 -1.62 9.33
N THR A 121 17.92 -0.44 9.36
CA THR A 121 17.43 0.25 8.14
C THR A 121 18.53 0.45 7.10
N VAL A 122 19.76 0.75 7.55
CA VAL A 122 20.93 0.93 6.69
C VAL A 122 21.35 -0.40 6.05
N ALA A 123 21.36 -1.48 6.82
CA ALA A 123 21.66 -2.81 6.30
C ALA A 123 20.58 -3.29 5.31
N ALA A 124 19.30 -3.00 5.59
CA ALA A 124 18.20 -3.29 4.67
C ALA A 124 18.30 -2.48 3.37
N LEU A 125 18.76 -1.23 3.44
CA LEU A 125 19.03 -0.41 2.24
C LEU A 125 20.18 -1.00 1.41
N LYS A 126 21.25 -1.46 2.06
CA LYS A 126 22.37 -2.13 1.39
C LYS A 126 21.92 -3.43 0.72
N GLU A 127 21.10 -4.21 1.41
CA GLU A 127 20.51 -5.45 0.88
C GLU A 127 19.59 -5.15 -0.30
N LEU A 128 18.74 -4.12 -0.21
CA LEU A 128 17.93 -3.65 -1.33
C LEU A 128 18.81 -3.24 -2.53
N SER A 129 19.89 -2.50 -2.30
CA SER A 129 20.80 -2.09 -3.38
C SER A 129 21.52 -3.28 -4.03
N THR A 130 21.83 -4.31 -3.24
CA THR A 130 22.42 -5.57 -3.73
C THR A 130 21.40 -6.38 -4.52
N ASP A 131 20.15 -6.45 -4.06
CA ASP A 131 19.03 -7.06 -4.78
C ASP A 131 18.78 -6.33 -6.11
N MET A 132 18.85 -4.99 -6.13
CA MET A 132 18.76 -4.18 -7.35
C MET A 132 19.92 -4.44 -8.31
N ALA A 133 21.15 -4.59 -7.81
CA ALA A 133 22.30 -4.90 -8.65
C ALA A 133 22.18 -6.29 -9.30
N LYS A 134 21.57 -7.26 -8.61
CA LYS A 134 21.40 -8.64 -9.09
C LYS A 134 20.18 -8.82 -10.00
N PHE A 135 19.06 -8.20 -9.68
CA PHE A 135 17.76 -8.43 -10.35
C PHE A 135 17.23 -7.19 -11.07
N GLY A 136 17.97 -6.08 -11.07
CA GLY A 136 17.53 -4.81 -11.64
C GLY A 136 16.26 -4.27 -10.97
N LEU A 137 15.53 -3.44 -11.73
CA LEU A 137 14.22 -2.94 -11.30
C LEU A 137 13.19 -4.07 -11.14
N ALA A 138 13.35 -5.19 -11.84
CA ALA A 138 12.44 -6.33 -11.71
C ALA A 138 12.42 -6.90 -10.28
N GLY A 139 13.50 -6.78 -9.51
CA GLY A 139 13.56 -7.18 -8.09
C GLY A 139 12.69 -6.31 -7.17
N ILE A 140 12.57 -5.01 -7.47
CA ILE A 140 11.72 -4.05 -6.72
C ILE A 140 10.27 -4.10 -7.18
N PHE A 141 10.06 -4.30 -8.48
CA PHE A 141 8.74 -4.23 -9.12
C PHE A 141 8.08 -5.60 -9.34
N ARG A 142 8.59 -6.67 -8.73
CA ARG A 142 8.03 -8.02 -8.86
C ARG A 142 6.60 -8.09 -8.30
N GLY A 143 5.66 -8.58 -9.09
CA GLY A 143 4.25 -8.73 -8.71
C GLY A 143 3.40 -7.44 -8.81
N GLN A 144 3.96 -6.36 -9.34
CA GLN A 144 3.31 -5.05 -9.34
C GLN A 144 2.26 -4.89 -10.43
N GLY A 145 2.28 -5.67 -11.50
CA GLY A 145 1.19 -5.65 -12.49
C GLY A 145 -0.17 -5.95 -11.84
N ILE A 146 -0.22 -7.00 -11.01
CA ILE A 146 -1.41 -7.35 -10.22
C ILE A 146 -1.71 -6.27 -9.18
N GLY A 147 -0.67 -5.69 -8.57
CA GLY A 147 -0.80 -4.59 -7.60
C GLY A 147 -1.44 -3.32 -8.21
N ILE A 148 -1.00 -2.92 -9.40
CA ILE A 148 -1.53 -1.77 -10.15
C ILE A 148 -2.97 -2.06 -10.58
N ALA A 149 -3.25 -3.24 -11.13
CA ALA A 149 -4.62 -3.63 -11.51
C ALA A 149 -5.57 -3.56 -10.30
N LYS A 150 -5.15 -4.12 -9.15
CA LYS A 150 -5.89 -4.03 -7.90
C LYS A 150 -6.10 -2.59 -7.45
N ALA A 151 -5.07 -1.75 -7.54
CA ALA A 151 -5.14 -0.35 -7.15
C ALA A 151 -6.12 0.43 -8.02
N ILE A 152 -6.08 0.25 -9.35
CA ILE A 152 -7.01 0.88 -10.29
C ILE A 152 -8.45 0.48 -9.96
N VAL A 153 -8.73 -0.83 -9.84
CA VAL A 153 -10.08 -1.31 -9.51
C VAL A 153 -10.55 -0.76 -8.16
N SER A 154 -9.69 -0.80 -7.14
CA SER A 154 -10.03 -0.33 -5.79
C SER A 154 -10.29 1.18 -5.75
N LEU A 155 -9.46 1.98 -6.42
CA LEU A 155 -9.60 3.44 -6.46
C LEU A 155 -10.85 3.87 -7.24
N THR A 156 -11.14 3.21 -8.36
CA THR A 156 -12.37 3.46 -9.13
C THR A 156 -13.61 3.12 -8.30
N LEU A 157 -13.68 1.92 -7.72
CA LEU A 157 -14.82 1.49 -6.89
C LEU A 157 -14.99 2.37 -5.65
N PHE A 158 -13.91 2.74 -4.99
CA PHE A 158 -13.97 3.60 -3.81
C PHE A 158 -14.54 4.98 -4.16
N HIS A 159 -14.13 5.55 -5.30
CA HIS A 159 -14.61 6.85 -5.74
C HIS A 159 -16.09 6.82 -6.14
N GLU A 160 -16.51 5.82 -6.94
CA GLU A 160 -17.91 5.65 -7.32
C GLU A 160 -18.81 5.36 -6.12
N GLY A 161 -18.36 4.47 -5.21
CA GLY A 161 -19.07 4.17 -3.97
C GLY A 161 -19.28 5.40 -3.09
N ARG A 162 -18.25 6.25 -2.96
CA ARG A 162 -18.37 7.52 -2.23
C ARG A 162 -19.42 8.45 -2.87
N ILE A 163 -19.40 8.61 -4.18
CA ILE A 163 -20.37 9.46 -4.89
C ILE A 163 -21.78 8.91 -4.71
N PHE A 164 -21.96 7.60 -4.88
CA PHE A 164 -23.24 6.92 -4.70
C PHE A 164 -23.83 7.16 -3.30
N ILE A 165 -23.04 6.91 -2.25
CA ILE A 165 -23.47 7.11 -0.86
C ILE A 165 -23.81 8.59 -0.61
N THR A 166 -22.98 9.52 -1.09
CA THR A 166 -23.22 10.96 -0.94
C THR A 166 -24.53 11.38 -1.59
N ASN A 167 -24.82 10.87 -2.79
CA ASN A 167 -26.06 11.14 -3.50
C ASN A 167 -27.28 10.56 -2.78
N GLN A 168 -27.19 9.35 -2.24
CA GLN A 168 -28.25 8.73 -1.44
C GLN A 168 -28.56 9.55 -0.18
N PHE A 169 -27.54 9.98 0.57
CA PHE A 169 -27.73 10.85 1.73
C PHE A 169 -28.36 12.19 1.35
N LYS A 170 -27.92 12.80 0.23
CA LYS A 170 -28.50 14.05 -0.26
C LYS A 170 -29.97 13.88 -0.61
N GLN A 171 -30.34 12.83 -1.34
CA GLN A 171 -31.72 12.52 -1.72
C GLN A 171 -32.59 12.22 -0.49
N HIS A 172 -32.07 11.48 0.48
CA HIS A 172 -32.77 11.21 1.75
C HIS A 172 -33.06 12.50 2.53
N ASN A 173 -32.10 13.43 2.59
CA ASN A 173 -32.28 14.72 3.26
C ASN A 173 -33.28 15.61 2.51
N LEU A 174 -33.24 15.63 1.18
CA LEU A 174 -34.20 16.37 0.37
C LEU A 174 -35.63 15.84 0.54
N LYS A 175 -35.83 14.52 0.57
CA LYS A 175 -37.14 13.90 0.86
C LYS A 175 -37.71 14.21 2.25
N LYS A 176 -36.87 14.55 3.23
CA LYS A 176 -37.32 15.00 4.57
C LYS A 176 -37.72 16.47 4.60
N LEU A 177 -37.34 17.24 3.59
CA LEU A 177 -37.63 18.66 3.44
C LEU A 177 -38.81 18.93 2.49
N GLU A 178 -39.27 17.90 1.76
CA GLU A 178 -40.52 17.93 1.01
C GLU A 178 -41.70 17.77 2.01
N PRO A 179 -42.65 18.71 2.04
CA PRO A 179 -43.80 18.70 2.96
C PRO A 179 -44.80 17.58 2.69
#